data_AF-A0A6I6JRL0-F1
#
_entry.id   AF-A0A6I6JRL0-F1
#
_cell.length_a   1.000
_cell.length_b   1.000
_cell.length_c   1.000
_cell.angle_alpha   90.00
_cell.angle_beta   90.00
_cell.angle_gamma   90.00
#
_symmetry.space_group_name_H-M   'P 1'
#
loop_
_entity.id
_entity.type
_entity.pdbx_description
1 polymer ?
#
loop_
_entity_poly.entity_id
_entity_poly.type
_entity_poly.pdbx_seq_one_letter_code
_entity_poly.pdbx_strand_id
1 'polypeptide(L)'
;MKTNKYCCRIFPVILVILSAIIAAAIWYFEEGRHSLVFLTDRGEVFNFLGTVLFIAIIPIGIFYLATEREKIKNKAKGLAFIGFLPSLAFLVYVLTT
;
A
#
# COMPACT_ATOMS: atom_id res chain seq x y z
N MET A 1 -0.68 28.09 -9.37
CA MET A 1 -0.63 26.84 -10.19
C MET A 1 -1.96 26.09 -10.01
N LYS A 2 -2.92 26.29 -10.93
CA LYS A 2 -4.25 25.64 -10.93
C LYS A 2 -4.12 24.23 -11.53
N THR A 3 -3.46 23.33 -10.81
CA THR A 3 -3.30 21.93 -11.24
C THR A 3 -4.08 21.02 -10.31
N ASN A 4 -5.31 20.71 -10.75
CA ASN A 4 -5.95 19.42 -10.62
C ASN A 4 -6.22 18.91 -9.17
N LYS A 5 -7.28 19.43 -8.54
CA LYS A 5 -7.86 18.91 -7.27
C LYS A 5 -8.10 17.40 -7.30
N TYR A 6 -8.34 16.81 -8.47
CA TYR A 6 -8.54 15.37 -8.65
C TYR A 6 -7.25 14.56 -8.48
N CYS A 7 -6.09 15.10 -8.86
CA CYS A 7 -4.82 14.38 -8.79
C CYS A 7 -4.36 14.10 -7.34
N CYS A 8 -4.68 15.01 -6.40
CA CYS A 8 -4.42 14.77 -4.98
C CYS A 8 -5.41 13.79 -4.33
N ARG A 9 -6.62 13.64 -4.89
CA ARG A 9 -7.67 12.77 -4.33
C ARG A 9 -7.61 11.34 -4.85
N ILE A 10 -7.18 11.16 -6.11
CA ILE A 10 -7.00 9.85 -6.73
C ILE A 10 -5.76 9.14 -6.18
N PHE A 11 -4.74 9.89 -5.73
CA PHE A 11 -3.46 9.31 -5.35
C PHE A 11 -3.53 8.38 -4.12
N PRO A 12 -4.22 8.75 -3.02
CA PRO A 12 -4.46 7.81 -1.91
C PRO A 12 -5.20 6.54 -2.35
N VAL A 13 -6.14 6.64 -3.29
CA VAL A 13 -6.85 5.47 -3.83
C VAL A 13 -5.89 4.55 -4.57
N ILE A 14 -4.97 5.10 -5.37
CA ILE A 14 -3.92 4.32 -6.04
C ILE A 14 -3.02 3.64 -4.99
N LEU A 15 -2.66 4.33 -3.91
CA LEU A 15 -1.85 3.74 -2.84
C LEU A 15 -2.57 2.54 -2.19
N VAL A 16 -3.87 2.65 -1.91
CA VAL A 16 -4.65 1.53 -1.36
C VAL A 16 -4.71 0.35 -2.34
N ILE A 17 -4.90 0.61 -3.64
CA ILE A 17 -4.91 -0.45 -4.66
C ILE A 17 -3.54 -1.16 -4.71
N LEU A 18 -2.44 -0.41 -4.66
CA LEU A 18 -1.09 -0.99 -4.60
C LEU A 18 -0.87 -1.80 -3.32
N SER A 19 -1.33 -1.29 -2.17
CA SER A 19 -1.30 -2.04 -0.91
C SER A 19 -2.08 -3.34 -1.00
N ALA A 20 -3.24 -3.35 -1.68
CA ALA A 20 -4.04 -4.55 -1.89
C ALA A 20 -3.30 -5.60 -2.72
N ILE A 21 -2.60 -5.18 -3.77
CA ILE A 21 -1.77 -6.07 -4.59
C ILE A 21 -0.62 -6.66 -3.77
N ILE A 22 0.07 -5.83 -2.98
CA ILE A 22 1.19 -6.29 -2.14
C ILE A 22 0.69 -7.24 -1.05
N ALA A 23 -0.42 -6.92 -0.37
CA ALA A 23 -1.02 -7.79 0.64
C ALA A 23 -1.44 -9.13 0.04
N ALA A 24 -2.07 -9.12 -1.15
CA ALA A 24 -2.48 -10.34 -1.83
C ALA A 24 -1.27 -11.21 -2.20
N ALA A 25 -0.18 -10.58 -2.66
CA ALA A 25 1.06 -11.30 -2.94
C ALA A 25 1.67 -11.89 -1.67
N ILE A 26 1.75 -11.13 -0.57
CA ILE A 26 2.24 -11.64 0.73
C ILE A 26 1.41 -12.85 1.16
N TRP A 27 0.08 -12.76 1.19
CA TRP A 27 -0.78 -13.88 1.56
C TRP A 27 -0.60 -15.11 0.69
N TYR A 28 -0.50 -14.90 -0.62
CA TYR A 28 -0.36 -15.98 -1.59
C TYR A 28 0.93 -16.78 -1.39
N PHE A 29 2.01 -16.14 -0.94
CA PHE A 29 3.31 -16.79 -0.72
C PHE A 29 3.52 -17.25 0.74
N GLU A 30 3.01 -16.51 1.73
CA GLU A 30 3.22 -16.80 3.16
C GLU A 30 2.61 -18.13 3.61
N GLU A 31 1.47 -18.52 3.03
CA GLU A 31 0.81 -19.77 3.40
C GLU A 31 1.40 -21.01 2.71
N GLY A 32 2.36 -20.86 1.79
CA GLY A 32 2.96 -21.96 1.01
C GLY A 32 1.96 -22.78 0.17
N ARG A 33 0.66 -22.47 0.26
CA ARG A 33 -0.46 -23.15 -0.40
C ARG A 33 -0.88 -22.45 -1.69
N HIS A 34 -0.29 -21.30 -2.02
CA HIS A 34 -0.66 -20.53 -3.21
C HIS A 34 -2.18 -20.31 -3.30
N SER A 35 -2.82 -20.07 -2.15
CA SER A 35 -4.26 -20.00 -2.03
C SER A 35 -4.69 -18.65 -1.49
N LEU A 36 -5.62 -17.99 -2.18
CA LEU A 36 -6.24 -16.76 -1.72
C LEU A 36 -7.39 -17.11 -0.76
N VAL A 37 -7.07 -17.65 0.42
CA VAL A 37 -8.06 -18.14 1.40
C VAL A 37 -9.04 -17.05 1.83
N PHE A 38 -8.60 -15.78 1.77
CA PHE A 38 -9.46 -14.61 1.99
C PHE A 38 -10.66 -14.49 1.03
N LEU A 39 -10.66 -15.16 -0.14
CA LEU A 39 -11.83 -15.19 -1.03
C LEU A 39 -12.87 -16.23 -0.59
N THR A 40 -12.45 -17.23 0.16
CA THR A 40 -13.26 -18.42 0.49
C THR A 40 -13.79 -18.36 1.93
N ASP A 41 -13.02 -17.77 2.85
CA ASP A 41 -13.40 -17.61 4.26
C ASP A 41 -13.69 -16.13 4.59
N ARG A 42 -14.94 -15.85 5.03
CA ARG A 42 -15.34 -14.49 5.43
C ARG A 42 -14.59 -13.99 6.66
N GLY A 43 -14.08 -14.89 7.51
CA GLY A 43 -13.25 -14.52 8.66
C GLY A 43 -11.93 -13.88 8.22
N GLU A 44 -11.34 -14.39 7.14
CA GLU A 44 -10.06 -13.92 6.62
C GLU A 44 -10.17 -12.63 5.80
N VAL A 45 -11.37 -12.26 5.32
CA VAL A 45 -11.59 -10.99 4.61
C VAL A 45 -11.24 -9.78 5.47
N PHE A 46 -11.57 -9.81 6.77
CA PHE A 46 -11.27 -8.70 7.67
C PHE A 46 -9.78 -8.62 8.01
N ASN A 47 -9.11 -9.76 8.15
CA ASN A 47 -7.66 -9.81 8.28
C ASN A 47 -7.00 -9.22 7.03
N PHE A 48 -7.44 -9.66 5.84
CA PHE A 48 -6.97 -9.14 4.55
C PHE A 48 -7.12 -7.63 4.47
N LEU A 49 -8.32 -7.12 4.73
CA LEU A 49 -8.59 -5.69 4.71
C LEU A 49 -7.73 -4.93 5.73
N GLY A 50 -7.54 -5.48 6.92
CA GLY A 50 -6.69 -4.92 7.97
C GLY A 50 -5.24 -4.76 7.52
N THR A 51 -4.65 -5.79 6.93
CA THR A 51 -3.29 -5.75 6.39
C THR A 51 -3.17 -4.78 5.22
N VAL A 52 -4.14 -4.73 4.30
CA VAL A 52 -4.16 -3.75 3.19
C VAL A 52 -4.12 -2.32 3.73
N LEU A 53 -4.96 -2.04 4.73
CA LEU A 53 -5.00 -0.72 5.38
C LEU A 53 -3.70 -0.42 6.12
N PHE A 54 -3.14 -1.40 6.83
CA PHE A 54 -1.86 -1.25 7.52
C PHE A 54 -0.72 -0.89 6.58
N ILE A 55 -0.63 -1.58 5.44
CA ILE A 55 0.36 -1.29 4.39
C ILE A 55 0.10 0.08 3.76
N ALA A 56 -1.16 0.50 3.62
CA ALA A 56 -1.52 1.79 3.03
C ALA A 56 -1.29 3.01 3.95
N ILE A 57 -1.36 2.85 5.28
CA ILE A 57 -1.28 3.96 6.24
C ILE A 57 0.04 4.73 6.09
N ILE A 58 1.17 4.02 6.02
CA ILE A 58 2.51 4.63 5.95
C ILE A 58 2.69 5.48 4.68
N PRO A 59 2.50 4.94 3.44
CA PRO A 59 2.66 5.71 2.22
C PRO A 59 1.63 6.86 2.11
N ILE A 60 0.40 6.70 2.60
CA ILE A 60 -0.60 7.77 2.65
C ILE A 60 -0.17 8.88 3.62
N GLY A 61 0.33 8.52 4.81
CA GLY A 61 0.84 9.47 5.79
C GLY A 61 2.02 10.28 5.25
N ILE A 62 2.99 9.62 4.61
CA ILE A 62 4.13 10.28 3.96
C ILE A 62 3.66 11.21 2.84
N PHE A 63 2.69 10.78 2.02
CA PHE A 63 2.13 11.61 0.97
C PHE A 63 1.49 12.89 1.51
N TYR A 64 0.68 12.79 2.57
CA TYR A 64 -0.01 13.93 3.15
C TYR A 64 1.00 14.92 3.77
N LEU A 65 1.96 14.42 4.55
CA LEU A 65 3.03 15.23 5.15
C LEU A 65 3.91 15.93 4.09
N ALA A 66 4.25 15.24 3.00
CA ALA A 66 5.05 15.82 1.93
C ALA A 66 4.26 16.82 1.08
N THR A 67 2.93 16.66 1.01
CA THR A 67 2.03 17.56 0.27
C THR A 67 1.80 18.88 1.01
N GLU A 68 1.78 18.87 2.34
CA GLU A 68 1.68 20.09 3.16
C GLU A 68 2.95 20.96 3.07
N ARG A 69 4.11 20.36 2.79
CA ARG A 69 5.36 21.11 2.62
C ARG A 69 5.53 21.59 1.18
N GLU A 70 5.31 22.89 0.93
CA GLU A 70 5.41 23.50 -0.41
C GLU A 70 6.74 23.21 -1.13
N LYS A 71 7.86 23.10 -0.40
CA LYS A 71 9.19 22.79 -0.97
C LYS A 71 9.30 21.39 -1.58
N ILE A 72 8.47 20.44 -1.14
CA ILE A 72 8.58 19.01 -1.48
C ILE A 72 7.33 18.51 -2.21
N LYS A 73 6.31 19.35 -2.38
CA LYS A 73 5.05 19.02 -3.06
C LYS A 73 5.21 18.36 -4.43
N ASN A 74 6.20 18.81 -5.22
CA ASN A 74 6.49 18.21 -6.54
C ASN A 74 7.12 16.80 -6.44
N LYS A 75 7.75 16.46 -5.31
CA LYS A 75 8.37 15.15 -5.04
C LYS A 75 7.51 14.26 -4.12
N ALA A 76 6.40 14.77 -3.59
CA ALA A 76 5.54 14.08 -2.62
C ALA A 76 5.06 12.70 -3.12
N LYS A 77 4.76 12.57 -4.42
CA LYS A 77 4.39 11.29 -5.03
C LYS A 77 5.51 10.26 -4.93
N GLY A 78 6.75 10.65 -5.24
CA GLY A 78 7.92 9.78 -5.15
C GLY A 78 8.24 9.39 -3.71
N LEU A 79 8.13 10.33 -2.78
CA LEU A 79 8.32 10.06 -1.35
C LEU A 79 7.27 9.10 -0.78
N ALA A 80 6.02 9.18 -1.24
CA ALA A 80 4.99 8.25 -0.79
C ALA A 80 5.36 6.78 -1.09
N PHE A 81 6.03 6.50 -2.21
CA PHE A 81 6.47 5.13 -2.52
C PHE A 81 7.50 4.58 -1.54
N ILE A 82 8.26 5.44 -0.86
CA ILE A 82 9.19 5.04 0.20
C ILE A 82 8.41 4.38 1.35
N GLY A 83 7.15 4.76 1.56
CA GLY A 83 6.29 4.12 2.56
C GLY A 83 6.01 2.65 2.31
N PHE A 84 6.21 2.14 1.09
CA PHE A 84 6.06 0.72 0.77
C PHE A 84 7.33 -0.11 1.01
N LEU A 85 8.49 0.50 1.27
CA LEU A 85 9.73 -0.22 1.55
C LEU A 85 9.60 -1.35 2.58
N PRO A 86 9.00 -1.13 3.77
CA PRO A 86 8.88 -2.22 4.75
C PRO A 86 8.03 -3.39 4.24
N SER A 87 6.90 -3.10 3.58
CA SER A 87 6.05 -4.15 3.00
C SER A 87 6.73 -4.89 1.83
N LEU A 88 7.51 -4.19 1.01
CA LEU A 88 8.27 -4.80 -0.09
C LEU A 88 9.44 -5.64 0.42
N ALA A 89 10.13 -5.18 1.46
CA ALA A 89 11.20 -5.95 2.09
C ALA A 89 10.67 -7.25 2.71
N PHE A 90 9.51 -7.18 3.38
CA PHE A 90 8.84 -8.37 3.90
C PHE A 90 8.41 -9.32 2.78
N LEU A 91 7.81 -8.80 1.71
CA LEU A 91 7.45 -9.59 0.53
C LEU A 91 8.69 -10.30 -0.08
N VAL A 92 9.82 -9.60 -0.22
CA VAL A 92 11.06 -10.21 -0.71
C VAL A 92 11.55 -11.30 0.23
N TYR A 93 11.50 -11.08 1.54
CA TYR A 93 11.85 -12.10 2.52
C TYR A 93 11.00 -13.37 2.33
N VAL A 94 9.68 -13.22 2.30
CA VAL A 94 8.72 -14.33 2.08
C VAL A 94 8.94 -15.03 0.74
N LEU A 95 9.36 -14.32 -0.31
CA LEU A 95 9.70 -14.91 -1.62
C LEU A 95 11.02 -15.70 -1.61
N THR A 96 11.94 -15.39 -0.70
CA THR A 96 13.27 -16.02 -0.62
C THR A 96 13.39 -17.14 0.40
N THR A 97 12.45 -17.25 1.33
CA THR A 97 12.32 -18.34 2.31
C THR A 97 11.38 -19.42 1.80
#